data_AF-A0A848ZT80-F1
#
_entry.id   AF-A0A848ZT80-F1
#
_cell.length_a   1.000
_cell.length_b   1.000
_cell.length_c   1.000
_cell.angle_alpha   90.00
_cell.angle_beta   90.00
_cell.angle_gamma   90.00
#
_symmetry.space_group_name_H-M   'P 1'
#
loop_
_entity.id
_entity.type
_entity.pdbx_description
1 polymer ?
#
loop_
_entity_poly.entity_id
_entity_poly.type
_entity_poly.pdbx_seq_one_letter_code
_entity_poly.pdbx_strand_id
1 'polypeptide(L)'
;MTHELKQIIEEYQSAKTQGLKTVLATVVALDGSSYRRPGVRMLIREDGHMVGAVSGGCVEKEVVRQAQSVFTDRIAKVMTYDGRYRLGCEGVLYILLEPFLPDSTFLQAFELVLKNREHFTIRSYFEKKESLNSTYRSVLSLKNKELYFRPDYKALNEHMVFEQEMEPCFKLFIIGAEHDAVQLCGFAARIGWEVSIVADPTEEKNISDFSGAHEFMGILPENFPTHKIDGNTAIVLMNHSYSKDLKYLLQLSSANSIYLGLLGPHT
;
A
#
# COMPACT_ATOMS: atom_id res chain seq x y z
N MET A 1 1.54 2.70 2.30
CA MET A 1 2.54 1.91 1.54
C MET A 1 2.06 0.49 1.24
N THR A 2 1.49 -0.26 2.19
CA THR A 2 0.90 -1.58 1.89
C THR A 2 -0.23 -1.52 0.86
N HIS A 3 -1.09 -0.48 0.93
CA HIS A 3 -2.10 -0.25 -0.10
C HIS A 3 -1.48 0.02 -1.50
N GLU A 4 -0.35 0.73 -1.58
CA GLU A 4 0.33 1.03 -2.84
C GLU A 4 0.93 -0.26 -3.43
N LEU A 5 1.52 -1.11 -2.58
CA LEU A 5 2.03 -2.42 -3.00
C LEU A 5 0.91 -3.35 -3.48
N LYS A 6 -0.25 -3.32 -2.82
CA LYS A 6 -1.45 -4.04 -3.26
C LYS A 6 -1.84 -3.62 -4.69
N GLN A 7 -1.92 -2.32 -4.95
CA GLN A 7 -2.22 -1.79 -6.30
C GLN A 7 -1.16 -2.21 -7.33
N ILE A 8 0.13 -2.19 -6.96
CA ILE A 8 1.22 -2.66 -7.82
C ILE A 8 1.05 -4.15 -8.16
N ILE A 9 0.66 -4.98 -7.21
CA ILE A 9 0.48 -6.43 -7.43
C ILE A 9 -0.78 -6.72 -8.25
N GLU A 10 -1.86 -5.97 -8.04
CA GLU A 10 -3.07 -6.02 -8.87
C GLU A 10 -2.75 -5.64 -10.33
N GLU A 11 -1.99 -4.57 -10.52
CA GLU A 11 -1.57 -4.13 -11.86
C GLU A 11 -0.64 -5.13 -12.53
N TYR A 12 0.29 -5.73 -11.78
CA TYR A 12 1.13 -6.82 -12.30
C TYR A 12 0.29 -8.02 -12.77
N GLN A 13 -0.72 -8.43 -12.00
CA GLN A 13 -1.59 -9.52 -12.41
C GLN A 13 -2.34 -9.19 -13.71
N SER A 14 -2.83 -7.95 -13.85
CA SER A 14 -3.44 -7.44 -15.08
C SER A 14 -2.46 -7.43 -16.27
N ALA A 15 -1.22 -6.99 -16.06
CA ALA A 15 -0.19 -7.01 -17.10
C ALA A 15 0.17 -8.45 -17.52
N LYS A 16 0.24 -9.37 -16.56
CA LYS A 16 0.56 -10.78 -16.79
C LYS A 16 -0.49 -11.47 -17.65
N THR A 17 -1.78 -11.20 -17.45
CA THR A 17 -2.85 -11.78 -18.30
C THR A 17 -2.78 -11.26 -19.74
N GLN A 18 -2.22 -10.06 -19.94
CA GLN A 18 -1.97 -9.45 -21.25
C GLN A 18 -0.62 -9.87 -21.87
N GLY A 19 0.17 -10.69 -21.16
CA GLY A 19 1.51 -11.12 -21.62
C GLY A 19 2.56 -10.00 -21.60
N LEU A 20 2.29 -8.90 -20.90
CA LEU A 20 3.19 -7.75 -20.83
C LEU A 20 4.24 -7.94 -19.74
N LYS A 21 5.47 -7.51 -20.02
CA LYS A 21 6.52 -7.46 -19.01
C LYS A 21 6.32 -6.28 -18.08
N THR A 22 6.88 -6.40 -16.89
CA THR A 22 6.85 -5.36 -15.85
C THR A 22 8.22 -5.14 -15.22
N VAL A 23 8.50 -3.88 -14.90
CA VAL A 23 9.67 -3.43 -14.13
C VAL A 23 9.18 -2.67 -12.91
N LEU A 24 9.73 -2.98 -11.74
CA LEU A 24 9.47 -2.24 -10.51
C LEU A 24 10.61 -1.26 -10.27
N ALA A 25 10.26 0.01 -10.08
CA ALA A 25 11.15 1.04 -9.60
C ALA A 25 10.94 1.25 -8.10
N THR A 26 12.00 1.17 -7.30
CA THR A 26 11.98 1.40 -5.85
C THR A 26 13.04 2.44 -5.50
N VAL A 27 12.67 3.50 -4.79
CA VAL A 27 13.66 4.42 -4.21
C VAL A 27 14.32 3.73 -3.02
N VAL A 28 15.61 3.41 -3.12
CA VAL A 28 16.33 2.59 -2.11
C VAL A 28 17.29 3.42 -1.25
N ALA A 29 17.75 4.57 -1.74
CA ALA A 29 18.53 5.50 -0.94
C ALA A 29 18.34 6.95 -1.39
N LEU A 30 18.71 7.86 -0.49
CA LEU A 30 18.70 9.30 -0.70
C LEU A 30 19.93 9.89 -0.01
N ASP A 31 20.64 10.76 -0.72
CA ASP A 31 21.57 11.73 -0.12
C ASP A 31 20.94 13.12 -0.19
N GLY A 32 20.94 13.86 0.93
CA GLY A 32 20.30 15.18 0.99
C GLY A 32 18.78 15.12 1.17
N SER A 33 18.04 16.01 0.50
CA SER A 33 16.58 16.13 0.62
C SER A 33 15.83 15.81 -0.67
N SER A 34 14.65 15.20 -0.55
CA SER A 34 13.77 14.91 -1.68
C SER A 34 12.30 14.92 -1.24
N TYR A 35 11.39 15.18 -2.19
CA TYR A 35 9.95 15.15 -1.98
C TYR A 35 9.44 13.77 -1.54
N ARG A 36 9.99 12.68 -2.09
CA ARG A 36 9.71 11.30 -1.66
C ARG A 36 10.91 10.71 -0.93
N ARG A 37 10.62 9.86 0.05
CA ARG A 37 11.63 9.13 0.85
C ARG A 37 11.83 7.71 0.29
N PRO A 38 12.95 7.05 0.63
CA PRO A 38 13.14 5.64 0.34
C PRO A 38 11.94 4.77 0.73
N GLY A 39 11.63 3.79 -0.12
CA GLY A 39 10.52 2.85 0.03
C GLY A 39 9.28 3.15 -0.81
N VAL A 40 9.21 4.30 -1.49
CA VAL A 40 8.20 4.52 -2.53
C VAL A 40 8.51 3.65 -3.75
N ARG A 41 7.44 3.21 -4.42
CA ARG A 41 7.52 2.27 -5.54
C ARG A 41 6.65 2.72 -6.71
N MET A 42 7.04 2.29 -7.90
CA MET A 42 6.29 2.50 -9.13
C MET A 42 6.47 1.28 -10.03
N LEU A 43 5.36 0.69 -10.47
CA LEU A 43 5.35 -0.36 -11.48
C LEU A 43 5.27 0.28 -12.86
N ILE A 44 6.07 -0.25 -13.78
CA ILE A 44 6.13 0.17 -15.18
C ILE A 44 5.83 -1.06 -16.03
N ARG A 45 4.86 -0.95 -16.93
CA ARG A 45 4.55 -1.96 -17.93
C ARG A 45 5.29 -1.67 -19.24
N GLU A 46 5.53 -2.72 -20.03
CA GLU A 46 6.20 -2.63 -21.33
C GLU A 46 5.43 -1.74 -22.34
N ASP A 47 4.12 -1.58 -22.17
CA ASP A 47 3.27 -0.69 -22.97
C ASP A 47 3.26 0.77 -22.49
N GLY A 48 4.04 1.10 -21.46
CA GLY A 48 4.17 2.45 -20.91
C GLY A 48 3.13 2.80 -19.84
N HIS A 49 2.19 1.92 -19.51
CA HIS A 49 1.31 2.13 -18.36
C HIS A 49 2.10 2.08 -17.04
N MET A 50 1.72 2.92 -16.07
CA MET A 50 2.42 3.07 -14.79
C MET A 50 1.42 3.15 -13.63
N VAL A 51 1.76 2.47 -12.53
CA VAL A 51 1.03 2.55 -11.25
C VAL A 51 2.01 2.87 -10.13
N GLY A 52 1.62 3.80 -9.25
CA GLY A 52 2.50 4.35 -8.23
C GLY A 52 3.37 5.51 -8.75
N ALA A 53 4.25 6.02 -7.88
CA ALA A 53 5.14 7.13 -8.21
C ALA A 53 6.38 7.12 -7.32
N VAL A 54 7.54 7.43 -7.90
CA VAL A 54 8.80 7.57 -7.16
C VAL A 54 9.11 9.02 -6.78
N SER A 55 8.44 10.00 -7.40
CA SER A 55 8.58 11.43 -7.11
C SER A 55 7.22 12.15 -7.17
N GLY A 56 7.22 13.43 -7.59
CA GLY A 56 6.04 14.24 -7.88
C GLY A 56 5.85 14.55 -9.37
N GLY A 57 6.34 13.71 -10.29
CA GLY A 57 6.19 13.88 -11.75
C GLY A 57 7.47 14.28 -12.50
N CYS A 58 8.56 14.54 -11.76
CA CYS A 58 9.81 15.06 -12.29
C CYS A 58 10.77 13.99 -12.81
N VAL A 59 10.72 12.80 -12.21
CA VAL A 59 11.72 11.73 -12.33
C VAL A 59 11.20 10.57 -13.17
N GLU A 60 9.88 10.43 -13.27
CA GLU A 60 9.18 9.27 -13.82
C GLU A 60 9.53 9.04 -15.29
N LYS A 61 9.63 10.11 -16.10
CA LYS A 61 10.02 9.98 -17.52
C LYS A 61 11.41 9.36 -17.69
N GLU A 62 12.36 9.76 -16.84
CA GLU A 62 13.72 9.23 -16.87
C GLU A 62 13.75 7.79 -16.38
N VAL A 63 12.97 7.47 -15.33
CA VAL A 63 12.83 6.12 -14.81
C VAL A 63 12.26 5.18 -15.89
N VAL A 64 11.23 5.59 -16.63
CA VAL A 64 10.67 4.80 -17.74
C VAL A 64 11.69 4.58 -18.85
N ARG A 65 12.49 5.62 -19.17
CA ARG A 65 13.57 5.51 -20.16
C ARG A 65 14.64 4.51 -19.72
N GLN A 66 15.05 4.57 -18.47
CA GLN A 66 16.06 3.68 -17.88
C GLN A 66 15.54 2.25 -17.70
N ALA A 67 14.23 2.08 -17.48
CA ALA A 67 13.60 0.77 -17.37
C ALA A 67 13.66 -0.04 -18.69
N GLN A 68 13.84 0.62 -19.85
CA GLN A 68 13.93 -0.05 -21.14
C GLN A 68 15.05 -1.09 -21.19
N SER A 69 16.24 -0.77 -20.67
CA SER A 69 17.33 -1.77 -20.63
C SER A 69 16.99 -2.95 -19.71
N VAL A 70 16.24 -2.72 -18.64
CA VAL A 70 15.80 -3.78 -17.72
C VAL A 70 14.77 -4.70 -18.39
N PHE A 71 13.87 -4.16 -19.22
CA PHE A 71 12.94 -4.96 -20.02
C PHE A 71 13.66 -5.86 -21.04
N THR A 72 14.71 -5.34 -21.69
CA THR A 72 15.48 -6.05 -22.70
C THR A 72 16.41 -7.09 -22.08
N ASP A 73 17.26 -6.67 -21.15
CA ASP A 73 18.37 -7.48 -20.64
C ASP A 73 17.94 -8.39 -19.49
N ARG A 74 16.82 -8.07 -18.82
CA ARG A 74 16.37 -8.70 -17.57
C ARG A 74 17.43 -8.64 -16.46
N ILE A 75 18.26 -7.61 -16.47
CA ILE A 75 19.27 -7.34 -15.45
C ILE A 75 18.80 -6.11 -14.67
N ALA A 76 18.78 -6.22 -13.35
CA ALA A 76 18.42 -5.11 -12.49
C ALA A 76 19.48 -3.99 -12.56
N LYS A 77 19.03 -2.76 -12.38
CA LYS A 77 19.85 -1.55 -12.46
C LYS A 77 19.59 -0.65 -11.26
N VAL A 78 20.61 -0.07 -10.69
CA VAL A 78 20.46 1.16 -9.88
C VAL A 78 20.74 2.34 -10.78
N MET A 79 19.79 3.26 -10.87
CA MET A 79 19.99 4.57 -11.50
C MET A 79 20.12 5.66 -10.43
N THR A 80 20.86 6.70 -10.77
CA THR A 80 20.95 7.90 -9.92
C THR A 80 20.16 9.04 -10.54
N TYR A 81 19.49 9.83 -9.69
CA TYR A 81 18.82 11.05 -10.12
C TYR A 81 19.23 12.20 -9.23
N ASP A 82 19.91 13.18 -9.81
CA ASP A 82 20.34 14.38 -9.11
C ASP A 82 19.26 15.46 -9.16
N GLY A 83 18.56 15.63 -8.04
CA GLY A 83 17.49 16.60 -7.89
C GLY A 83 17.97 18.05 -7.75
N ARG A 84 19.25 18.29 -7.45
CA ARG A 84 19.82 19.61 -7.14
C ARG A 84 19.68 20.64 -8.27
N TYR A 85 19.41 20.18 -9.48
CA TYR A 85 19.12 21.05 -10.63
C TYR A 85 17.66 21.55 -10.65
N ARG A 86 16.82 21.20 -9.66
CA ARG A 86 15.41 21.59 -9.58
C ARG A 86 15.09 22.20 -8.22
N LEU A 87 14.40 23.34 -8.25
CA LEU A 87 13.92 24.04 -7.04
C LEU A 87 13.12 23.10 -6.13
N GLY A 88 13.54 22.99 -4.86
CA GLY A 88 12.84 22.23 -3.82
C GLY A 88 13.32 20.78 -3.61
N CYS A 89 14.33 20.31 -4.34
CA CYS A 89 15.00 19.03 -4.11
C CYS A 89 16.52 19.23 -4.06
N GLU A 90 17.14 19.09 -2.89
CA GLU A 90 18.58 19.28 -2.71
C GLU A 90 19.29 17.94 -2.47
N GLY A 91 18.95 16.93 -3.26
CA GLY A 91 19.39 15.57 -3.00
C GLY A 91 19.53 14.68 -4.22
N VAL A 92 20.23 13.56 -4.04
CA VAL A 92 20.47 12.53 -5.03
C VAL A 92 19.69 11.27 -4.64
N LEU A 93 18.78 10.85 -5.52
CA LEU A 93 18.00 9.63 -5.36
C LEU A 93 18.73 8.45 -6.00
N TYR A 94 18.68 7.31 -5.33
CA TYR A 94 19.10 6.02 -5.85
C TYR A 94 17.87 5.16 -6.02
N ILE A 95 17.60 4.76 -7.27
CA ILE A 95 16.38 4.05 -7.65
C ILE A 95 16.78 2.69 -8.22
N LEU A 96 16.35 1.63 -7.54
CA LEU A 96 16.48 0.26 -8.02
C LEU A 96 15.37 -0.02 -9.02
N LEU A 97 15.77 -0.38 -10.24
CA LEU A 97 14.92 -0.88 -11.30
C LEU A 97 15.16 -2.38 -11.43
N GLU A 98 14.14 -3.19 -11.22
CA GLU A 98 14.24 -4.65 -11.32
C GLU A 98 13.08 -5.25 -12.12
N PRO A 99 13.31 -6.34 -12.87
CA PRO A 99 12.21 -7.11 -13.44
C PRO A 99 11.28 -7.58 -12.31
N PHE A 100 10.00 -7.26 -12.42
CA PHE A 100 9.00 -7.63 -11.43
C PHE A 100 8.19 -8.80 -11.96
N LEU A 101 8.46 -10.00 -11.45
CA LEU A 101 7.90 -11.25 -11.95
C LEU A 101 7.58 -12.21 -10.79
N PRO A 102 6.79 -11.81 -9.77
CA PRO A 102 6.47 -12.70 -8.67
C PRO A 102 5.70 -13.93 -9.15
N ASP A 103 6.02 -15.09 -8.58
CA ASP A 103 5.37 -16.36 -8.90
C ASP A 103 4.05 -16.54 -8.15
N SER A 104 3.36 -17.66 -8.41
CA SER A 104 2.11 -17.98 -7.71
C SER A 104 2.29 -18.15 -6.21
N THR A 105 3.46 -18.63 -5.76
CA THR A 105 3.77 -18.80 -4.34
C THR A 105 3.82 -17.46 -3.63
N PHE A 106 4.46 -16.46 -4.25
CA PHE A 106 4.47 -15.08 -3.77
C PHE A 106 3.04 -14.52 -3.70
N LEU A 107 2.28 -14.63 -4.80
CA LEU A 107 0.95 -14.02 -4.89
C LEU A 107 -0.02 -14.58 -3.84
N GLN A 108 -0.06 -15.90 -3.68
CA GLN A 108 -0.92 -16.56 -2.68
C GLN A 108 -0.52 -16.18 -1.24
N ALA A 109 0.78 -16.13 -0.97
CA ALA A 109 1.26 -15.73 0.35
C ALA A 109 0.94 -14.27 0.65
N PHE A 110 1.09 -13.37 -0.33
CA PHE A 110 0.74 -11.97 -0.18
C PHE A 110 -0.76 -11.77 0.05
N GLU A 111 -1.62 -12.50 -0.65
CA GLU A 111 -3.07 -12.49 -0.41
C GLU A 111 -3.42 -12.92 1.01
N LEU A 112 -2.77 -13.97 1.52
CA LEU A 112 -2.94 -14.41 2.91
C LEU A 112 -2.48 -13.37 3.92
N VAL A 113 -1.37 -12.67 3.65
CA VAL A 113 -0.88 -11.56 4.48
C VAL A 113 -1.90 -10.44 4.57
N LEU A 114 -2.47 -10.03 3.44
CA LEU A 114 -3.51 -9.00 3.40
C LEU A 114 -4.76 -9.44 4.17
N LYS A 115 -5.20 -10.69 3.96
CA LYS A 115 -6.39 -11.25 4.63
C LYS A 115 -6.21 -11.34 6.15
N ASN A 116 -5.05 -11.81 6.58
CA ASN A 116 -4.72 -11.99 8.00
C ASN A 116 -4.20 -10.71 8.66
N ARG A 117 -3.96 -9.66 7.88
CA ARG A 117 -3.45 -8.36 8.32
C ARG A 117 -2.13 -8.48 9.08
N GLU A 118 -1.27 -9.35 8.56
CA GLU A 118 0.07 -9.55 9.11
C GLU A 118 1.01 -8.42 8.67
N HIS A 119 1.90 -7.98 9.56
CA HIS A 119 3.02 -7.15 9.17
C HIS A 119 4.05 -7.97 8.40
N PHE A 120 4.80 -7.31 7.52
CA PHE A 120 5.89 -7.92 6.78
C PHE A 120 7.00 -6.91 6.50
N THR A 121 8.15 -7.37 6.04
CA THR A 121 9.29 -6.51 5.75
C THR A 121 9.65 -6.65 4.28
N ILE A 122 10.02 -5.56 3.63
CA ILE A 122 10.65 -5.59 2.30
C ILE A 122 12.11 -5.18 2.44
N ARG A 123 12.99 -6.01 1.89
CA ARG A 123 14.44 -5.74 1.79
C ARG A 123 14.84 -5.62 0.33
N SER A 124 15.44 -4.50 -0.02
CA SER A 124 16.01 -4.25 -1.34
C SER A 124 17.54 -4.25 -1.23
N TYR A 125 18.19 -5.10 -2.00
CA TYR A 125 19.64 -5.28 -2.02
C TYR A 125 20.22 -4.54 -3.23
N PHE A 126 21.16 -3.64 -2.98
CA PHE A 126 21.68 -2.72 -4.00
C PHE A 126 23.10 -2.24 -3.66
N GLU A 127 23.76 -1.58 -4.63
CA GLU A 127 24.92 -0.74 -4.36
C GLU A 127 24.51 0.72 -4.54
N LYS A 128 25.00 1.61 -3.68
CA LYS A 128 24.69 3.05 -3.73
C LYS A 128 25.52 3.78 -4.80
N LYS A 129 25.42 3.33 -6.04
CA LYS A 129 26.02 3.92 -7.24
C LYS A 129 25.22 3.50 -8.47
N GLU A 130 25.40 4.19 -9.59
CA GLU A 130 24.80 3.75 -10.85
C GLU A 130 25.50 2.50 -11.38
N SER A 131 24.74 1.43 -11.60
CA SER A 131 25.28 0.12 -11.99
C SER A 131 24.19 -0.83 -12.49
N LEU A 132 24.58 -1.73 -13.39
CA LEU A 132 23.81 -2.91 -13.76
C LEU A 132 24.35 -4.11 -12.99
N ASN A 133 23.49 -4.84 -12.28
CA ASN A 133 23.91 -6.00 -11.53
C ASN A 133 22.77 -7.03 -11.44
N SER A 134 23.03 -8.26 -11.89
CA SER A 134 22.06 -9.35 -11.87
C SER A 134 21.71 -9.85 -10.46
N THR A 135 22.40 -9.35 -9.43
CA THR A 135 22.22 -9.77 -8.04
C THR A 135 21.45 -8.76 -7.19
N TYR A 136 21.15 -7.57 -7.74
CA TYR A 136 20.19 -6.65 -7.11
C TYR A 136 18.79 -7.25 -7.16
N ARG A 137 18.06 -7.08 -6.06
CA ARG A 137 16.78 -7.75 -5.86
C ARG A 137 16.00 -7.11 -4.72
N SER A 138 14.69 -7.25 -4.75
CA SER A 138 13.84 -7.06 -3.58
C SER A 138 13.19 -8.37 -3.13
N VAL A 139 13.11 -8.53 -1.81
CA VAL A 139 12.55 -9.70 -1.14
C VAL A 139 11.55 -9.24 -0.11
N LEU A 140 10.38 -9.87 -0.11
CA LEU A 140 9.40 -9.77 0.96
C LEU A 140 9.69 -10.86 1.99
N SER A 141 9.95 -10.46 3.22
CA SER A 141 10.15 -11.35 4.35
C SER A 141 8.89 -11.38 5.20
N LEU A 142 8.32 -12.58 5.34
CA LEU A 142 7.17 -12.86 6.19
C LEU A 142 7.54 -13.93 7.21
N LYS A 143 7.62 -13.55 8.49
CA LYS A 143 8.07 -14.44 9.57
C LYS A 143 9.42 -15.07 9.19
N ASN A 144 9.46 -16.39 8.93
CA ASN A 144 10.66 -17.13 8.55
C ASN A 144 10.73 -17.48 7.05
N LYS A 145 9.88 -16.88 6.21
CA LYS A 145 9.82 -17.15 4.77
C LYS A 145 10.22 -15.92 3.97
N GLU A 146 11.08 -16.14 2.98
CA GLU A 146 11.42 -15.14 1.98
C GLU A 146 10.66 -15.41 0.69
N LEU A 147 10.10 -14.35 0.12
CA LEU A 147 9.32 -14.35 -1.10
C LEU A 147 9.91 -13.31 -2.03
N TYR A 148 10.40 -13.77 -3.18
CA TYR A 148 11.19 -12.95 -4.08
C TYR A 148 10.28 -12.25 -5.10
N PHE A 149 10.56 -10.99 -5.40
CA PHE A 149 9.88 -10.27 -6.50
C PHE A 149 10.21 -10.86 -7.88
N ARG A 150 11.30 -11.64 -7.95
CA ARG A 150 11.66 -12.48 -9.09
C ARG A 150 12.33 -13.78 -8.58
N PRO A 151 11.77 -14.97 -8.85
CA PRO A 151 12.21 -16.23 -8.24
C PRO A 151 13.60 -16.73 -8.64
N ASP A 152 14.09 -16.40 -9.84
CA ASP A 152 15.34 -16.94 -10.41
C ASP A 152 16.61 -16.20 -9.93
N TYR A 153 16.51 -15.41 -8.85
CA TYR A 153 17.65 -14.67 -8.31
C TYR A 153 18.62 -15.53 -7.51
N LYS A 154 19.91 -15.17 -7.59
CA LYS A 154 21.01 -15.74 -6.81
C LYS A 154 21.42 -14.77 -5.71
N ALA A 155 21.42 -15.23 -4.46
CA ALA A 155 21.81 -14.41 -3.32
C ALA A 155 23.34 -14.17 -3.29
N LEU A 156 23.72 -12.93 -2.97
CA LEU A 156 25.09 -12.51 -2.61
C LEU A 156 25.04 -11.63 -1.36
N ASN A 157 26.09 -11.70 -0.53
CA ASN A 157 26.17 -11.07 0.80
C ASN A 157 26.78 -9.66 0.81
N GLU A 158 27.28 -9.14 -0.31
CA GLU A 158 28.09 -7.90 -0.34
C GLU A 158 27.30 -6.61 -0.62
N HIS A 159 25.97 -6.68 -0.66
CA HIS A 159 25.12 -5.53 -1.01
C HIS A 159 24.70 -4.71 0.20
N MET A 160 24.50 -3.41 -0.02
CA MET A 160 23.72 -2.59 0.91
C MET A 160 22.27 -3.06 0.91
N VAL A 161 21.60 -2.88 2.06
CA VAL A 161 20.20 -3.27 2.24
C VAL A 161 19.40 -2.05 2.64
N PHE A 162 18.36 -1.75 1.85
CA PHE A 162 17.27 -0.88 2.28
C PHE A 162 16.17 -1.78 2.85
N GLU A 163 15.79 -1.55 4.10
CA GLU A 163 14.74 -2.30 4.78
C GLU A 163 13.55 -1.39 5.08
N GLN A 164 12.35 -1.91 4.86
CA GLN A 164 11.11 -1.23 5.16
C GLN A 164 10.11 -2.18 5.80
N GLU A 165 9.63 -1.81 6.99
CA GLU A 165 8.49 -2.45 7.64
C GLU A 165 7.18 -1.99 6.99
N MET A 166 6.28 -2.96 6.79
CA MET A 166 5.01 -2.80 6.11
C MET A 166 3.88 -3.21 7.05
N GLU A 167 3.21 -2.20 7.58
CA GLU A 167 2.01 -2.35 8.42
C GLU A 167 0.81 -2.85 7.60
N PRO A 168 -0.18 -3.52 8.20
CA PRO A 168 -1.42 -3.84 7.51
C PRO A 168 -2.14 -2.56 7.02
N CYS A 169 -2.97 -2.70 5.99
CA CYS A 169 -3.79 -1.59 5.50
C CYS A 169 -4.62 -1.00 6.65
N PHE A 170 -4.67 0.33 6.74
CA PHE A 170 -5.41 0.99 7.80
C PHE A 170 -6.91 0.76 7.61
N LYS A 171 -7.62 0.36 8.67
CA LYS A 171 -9.06 0.14 8.63
C LYS A 171 -9.82 1.30 9.25
N LEU A 172 -10.98 1.60 8.71
CA LEU A 172 -11.92 2.55 9.27
C LEU A 172 -13.32 1.96 9.31
N PHE A 173 -13.85 1.75 10.51
CA PHE A 173 -15.27 1.53 10.70
C PHE A 173 -15.98 2.88 10.82
N ILE A 174 -16.94 3.12 9.93
CA ILE A 174 -17.87 4.25 10.03
C ILE A 174 -19.21 3.68 10.47
N ILE A 175 -19.63 4.00 11.69
CA ILE A 175 -20.89 3.52 12.27
C ILE A 175 -21.92 4.66 12.16
N GLY A 176 -22.83 4.51 11.22
CA GLY A 176 -23.70 5.56 10.73
C GLY A 176 -23.60 5.64 9.21
N ALA A 177 -24.74 5.86 8.55
CA ALA A 177 -24.84 5.77 7.10
C ALA A 177 -25.22 7.10 6.45
N GLU A 178 -25.20 8.21 7.19
CA GLU A 178 -25.70 9.50 6.71
C GLU A 178 -24.79 10.19 5.69
N HIS A 179 -25.25 11.31 5.13
CA HIS A 179 -24.55 12.10 4.10
C HIS A 179 -23.11 12.49 4.47
N ASP A 180 -22.79 12.65 5.75
CA ASP A 180 -21.45 12.91 6.27
C ASP A 180 -20.57 11.65 6.24
N ALA A 181 -21.13 10.48 6.56
CA ALA A 181 -20.47 9.19 6.41
C ALA A 181 -20.06 8.92 4.95
N VAL A 182 -20.89 9.30 3.97
CA VAL A 182 -20.56 9.20 2.53
C VAL A 182 -19.30 10.02 2.20
N GLN A 183 -19.20 11.25 2.71
CA GLN A 183 -18.03 12.11 2.45
C GLN A 183 -16.77 11.55 3.13
N LEU A 184 -16.88 11.16 4.41
CA LEU A 184 -15.77 10.59 5.17
C LEU A 184 -15.25 9.31 4.49
N CYS A 185 -16.15 8.43 4.06
CA CYS A 185 -15.81 7.23 3.30
C CYS A 185 -15.00 7.57 2.05
N GLY A 186 -15.48 8.51 1.24
CA GLY A 186 -14.79 8.92 0.02
C GLY A 186 -13.38 9.46 0.26
N PHE A 187 -13.17 10.25 1.32
CA PHE A 187 -11.83 10.74 1.67
C PHE A 187 -10.91 9.62 2.18
N ALA A 188 -11.40 8.79 3.09
CA ALA A 188 -10.62 7.70 3.68
C ALA A 188 -10.23 6.64 2.62
N ALA A 189 -11.16 6.27 1.73
CA ALA A 189 -10.88 5.34 0.66
C ALA A 189 -9.79 5.86 -0.31
N ARG A 190 -9.82 7.17 -0.65
CA ARG A 190 -8.84 7.80 -1.55
C ARG A 190 -7.41 7.80 -1.00
N ILE A 191 -7.25 7.83 0.33
CA ILE A 191 -5.92 7.73 0.96
C ILE A 191 -5.50 6.27 1.23
N GLY A 192 -6.29 5.31 0.74
CA GLY A 192 -5.97 3.88 0.78
C GLY A 192 -6.39 3.18 2.08
N TRP A 193 -7.38 3.70 2.80
CA TRP A 193 -7.96 3.03 3.97
C TRP A 193 -9.03 2.02 3.53
N GLU A 194 -9.11 0.90 4.25
CA GLU A 194 -10.17 -0.10 4.11
C GLU A 194 -11.38 0.35 4.93
N VAL A 195 -12.33 1.00 4.28
CA VAL A 195 -13.52 1.57 4.94
C VAL A 195 -14.65 0.55 4.98
N SER A 196 -15.13 0.23 6.19
CA SER A 196 -16.34 -0.56 6.42
C SER A 196 -17.45 0.34 6.95
N ILE A 197 -18.56 0.41 6.23
CA ILE A 197 -19.76 1.14 6.66
C ILE A 197 -20.63 0.21 7.49
N VAL A 198 -21.08 0.68 8.64
CA VAL A 198 -21.99 -0.05 9.53
C VAL A 198 -23.24 0.78 9.69
N ALA A 199 -24.37 0.18 9.34
CA ALA A 199 -25.68 0.82 9.35
C ALA A 199 -26.70 -0.09 10.04
N ASP A 200 -27.80 0.51 10.50
CA ASP A 200 -28.94 -0.28 10.95
C ASP A 200 -29.51 -1.09 9.75
N PRO A 201 -29.91 -2.36 9.93
CA PRO A 201 -30.47 -3.16 8.84
C PRO A 201 -31.72 -2.55 8.18
N THR A 202 -32.39 -1.61 8.86
CA THR A 202 -33.56 -0.90 8.35
C THR A 202 -33.23 0.29 7.45
N GLU A 203 -31.97 0.72 7.38
CA GLU A 203 -31.53 1.80 6.48
C GLU A 203 -31.60 1.35 5.02
N GLU A 204 -32.21 2.17 4.16
CA GLU A 204 -32.31 1.92 2.72
C GLU A 204 -31.03 2.34 1.97
N LYS A 205 -29.86 1.95 2.49
CA LYS A 205 -28.54 2.22 1.88
C LYS A 205 -27.78 0.92 1.64
N ASN A 206 -26.86 0.97 0.69
CA ASN A 206 -26.04 -0.16 0.30
C ASN A 206 -24.63 0.32 -0.08
N ILE A 207 -23.74 -0.63 -0.39
CA ILE A 207 -22.33 -0.31 -0.68
C ILE A 207 -22.14 0.66 -1.86
N SER A 208 -23.06 0.69 -2.84
CA SER A 208 -22.95 1.60 -3.99
C SER A 208 -23.16 3.08 -3.64
N ASP A 209 -23.79 3.36 -2.49
CA ASP A 209 -23.94 4.72 -1.96
C ASP A 209 -22.62 5.27 -1.38
N PHE A 210 -21.64 4.40 -1.13
CA PHE A 210 -20.37 4.72 -0.48
C PHE A 210 -19.21 4.45 -1.42
N SER A 211 -18.91 5.43 -2.28
CA SER A 211 -17.81 5.31 -3.25
C SER A 211 -16.47 4.97 -2.56
N GLY A 212 -15.89 3.84 -2.94
CA GLY A 212 -14.61 3.35 -2.40
C GLY A 212 -14.71 2.57 -1.09
N ALA A 213 -15.92 2.34 -0.55
CA ALA A 213 -16.10 1.47 0.59
C ALA A 213 -15.63 0.03 0.28
N HIS A 214 -14.96 -0.58 1.25
CA HIS A 214 -14.53 -1.96 1.18
C HIS A 214 -15.67 -2.93 1.51
N GLU A 215 -16.52 -2.56 2.46
CA GLU A 215 -17.61 -3.41 2.96
C GLU A 215 -18.77 -2.53 3.47
N PHE A 216 -20.00 -3.01 3.33
CA PHE A 216 -21.19 -2.43 3.97
C PHE A 216 -21.85 -3.51 4.84
N MET A 217 -22.15 -3.17 6.09
CA MET A 217 -22.73 -4.07 7.09
C MET A 217 -24.03 -3.47 7.62
N GLY A 218 -25.17 -4.01 7.16
CA GLY A 218 -26.47 -3.75 7.78
C GLY A 218 -26.64 -4.65 9.01
N ILE A 219 -26.14 -4.23 10.17
CA ILE A 219 -26.10 -5.04 11.39
C ILE A 219 -26.54 -4.24 12.61
N LEU A 220 -27.05 -4.96 13.61
CA LEU A 220 -27.34 -4.40 14.93
C LEU A 220 -26.06 -4.37 15.80
N PRO A 221 -25.99 -3.49 16.82
CA PRO A 221 -24.81 -3.34 17.68
C PRO A 221 -24.30 -4.66 18.29
N GLU A 222 -25.20 -5.56 18.71
CA GLU A 222 -24.86 -6.87 19.28
C GLU A 222 -24.11 -7.80 18.32
N ASN A 223 -24.26 -7.59 17.01
CA ASN A 223 -23.61 -8.38 15.96
C ASN A 223 -22.34 -7.71 15.43
N PHE A 224 -21.91 -6.59 16.01
CA PHE A 224 -20.72 -5.89 15.56
C PHE A 224 -19.48 -6.78 15.71
N PRO A 225 -18.67 -6.96 14.65
CA PRO A 225 -17.56 -7.91 14.63
C PRO A 225 -16.32 -7.34 15.34
N THR A 226 -16.36 -7.24 16.67
CA THR A 226 -15.26 -6.67 17.48
C THR A 226 -13.92 -7.39 17.28
N HIS A 227 -13.95 -8.68 16.96
CA HIS A 227 -12.76 -9.47 16.61
C HIS A 227 -12.02 -9.00 15.34
N LYS A 228 -12.66 -8.17 14.49
CA LYS A 228 -12.03 -7.57 13.30
C LYS A 228 -11.24 -6.29 13.64
N ILE A 229 -11.30 -5.79 14.88
CA ILE A 229 -10.60 -4.58 15.33
C ILE A 229 -9.19 -4.95 15.81
N ASP A 230 -8.20 -4.26 15.25
CA ASP A 230 -6.79 -4.37 15.63
C ASP A 230 -6.16 -2.98 15.86
N GLY A 231 -4.87 -2.97 16.24
CA GLY A 231 -4.11 -1.74 16.48
C GLY A 231 -3.93 -0.82 15.28
N ASN A 232 -4.41 -1.20 14.09
CA ASN A 232 -4.40 -0.39 12.86
C ASN A 232 -5.84 -0.12 12.38
N THR A 233 -6.79 -0.14 13.30
CA THR A 233 -8.22 0.10 13.06
C THR A 233 -8.70 1.34 13.80
N ALA A 234 -9.27 2.29 13.07
CA ALA A 234 -10.01 3.43 13.61
C ALA A 234 -11.52 3.20 13.51
N ILE A 235 -12.27 3.83 14.41
CA ILE A 235 -13.72 3.75 14.49
C ILE A 235 -14.30 5.16 14.66
N VAL A 236 -15.32 5.49 13.89
CA VAL A 236 -16.07 6.75 14.02
C VAL A 236 -17.55 6.42 14.16
N LEU A 237 -18.14 6.82 15.28
CA LEU A 237 -19.58 6.77 15.54
C LEU A 237 -20.20 8.09 15.09
N MET A 238 -21.17 7.99 14.17
CA MET A 238 -21.87 9.12 13.57
C MET A 238 -23.28 8.73 13.15
N ASN A 239 -24.00 8.00 14.02
CA ASN A 239 -25.41 7.65 13.78
C ASN A 239 -26.37 8.83 14.01
N HIS A 240 -25.89 9.95 14.55
CA HIS A 240 -26.72 11.08 15.00
C HIS A 240 -27.80 10.67 16.01
N SER A 241 -27.56 9.60 16.78
CA SER A 241 -28.55 9.01 17.68
C SER A 241 -27.89 8.51 18.97
N TYR A 242 -28.13 9.24 20.05
CA TYR A 242 -27.58 8.92 21.38
C TYR A 242 -27.81 7.46 21.79
N SER A 243 -29.02 6.92 21.57
CA SER A 243 -29.36 5.56 21.96
C SER A 243 -28.66 4.50 21.12
N LYS A 244 -28.45 4.73 19.82
CA LYS A 244 -27.69 3.83 18.95
C LYS A 244 -26.20 3.90 19.29
N ASP A 245 -25.66 5.11 19.41
CA ASP A 245 -24.24 5.32 19.69
C ASP A 245 -23.84 4.74 21.05
N LEU A 246 -24.66 4.90 22.08
CA LEU A 246 -24.42 4.29 23.40
C LEU A 246 -24.31 2.76 23.31
N LYS A 247 -25.17 2.10 22.52
CA LYS A 247 -25.11 0.63 22.36
C LYS A 247 -23.82 0.19 21.68
N TYR A 248 -23.38 0.91 20.64
CA TYR A 248 -22.10 0.64 19.99
C TYR A 248 -20.93 0.90 20.93
N LEU A 249 -20.94 1.99 21.71
CA LEU A 249 -19.89 2.27 22.69
C LEU A 249 -19.75 1.16 23.74
N LEU A 250 -20.86 0.63 24.24
CA LEU A 250 -20.83 -0.50 25.18
C LEU A 250 -20.17 -1.73 24.56
N GLN A 251 -20.51 -2.04 23.29
CA GLN A 251 -19.92 -3.15 22.55
C GLN A 251 -18.43 -2.95 22.26
N LEU A 252 -18.02 -1.71 22.02
CA LEU A 252 -16.64 -1.35 21.68
C LEU A 252 -15.74 -1.08 22.89
N SER A 253 -16.29 -1.12 24.10
CA SER A 253 -15.57 -0.76 25.34
C SER A 253 -14.28 -1.55 25.59
N SER A 254 -14.16 -2.77 25.07
CA SER A 254 -12.98 -3.64 25.18
C SER A 254 -12.16 -3.72 23.89
N ALA A 255 -12.54 -2.99 22.84
CA ALA A 255 -11.90 -3.09 21.54
C ALA A 255 -10.54 -2.37 21.52
N ASN A 256 -9.54 -3.01 20.91
CA ASN A 256 -8.19 -2.47 20.78
C ASN A 256 -8.05 -1.63 19.49
N SER A 257 -8.82 -0.55 19.37
CA SER A 257 -8.74 0.38 18.24
C SER A 257 -7.68 1.46 18.49
N ILE A 258 -7.01 1.93 17.44
CA ILE A 258 -6.07 3.05 17.53
C ILE A 258 -6.77 4.40 17.75
N TYR A 259 -8.04 4.49 17.32
CA TYR A 259 -8.84 5.70 17.43
C TYR A 259 -10.32 5.35 17.55
N LEU A 260 -11.00 6.01 18.48
CA LEU A 260 -12.45 5.99 18.63
C LEU A 260 -12.95 7.43 18.66
N GLY A 261 -13.65 7.83 17.60
CA GLY A 261 -14.30 9.14 17.50
C GLY A 261 -15.81 9.01 17.65
N LEU A 262 -16.42 9.94 18.37
CA LEU A 262 -17.87 10.11 18.43
C LEU A 262 -18.22 11.49 17.86
N LEU A 263 -19.02 11.52 16.80
CA LEU A 263 -19.53 12.75 16.24
C LEU A 263 -20.67 13.27 17.11
N GLY A 264 -20.51 14.48 17.61
CA GLY A 264 -21.52 15.16 18.40
C GLY A 264 -20.93 16.42 19.05
N PRO A 265 -21.79 17.26 19.63
CA PRO A 265 -21.32 18.37 20.46
C PRO A 265 -20.55 17.82 21.67
N HIS A 266 -19.61 18.62 22.18
CA HIS A 266 -18.89 18.30 23.42
C HIS A 266 -19.83 18.31 24.65
N THR A 267 -20.95 19.01 24.55
CA THR A 267 -21.90 19.27 25.64
C THR A 267 -23.14 18.41 25.54
#